data_AF-A0A1B1MDM7-F1
#
_entry.id   AF-A0A1B1MDM7-F1
#
_cell.length_a   1.000
_cell.length_b   1.000
_cell.length_c   1.000
_cell.angle_alpha   90.00
_cell.angle_beta   90.00
_cell.angle_gamma   90.00
#
_symmetry.space_group_name_H-M   'P 1'
#
loop_
_entity.id
_entity.type
_entity.pdbx_description
1 polymer ?
#
loop_
_entity_poly.entity_id
_entity_poly.type
_entity_poly.pdbx_seq_one_letter_code
_entity_poly.pdbx_strand_id
1 'polypeptide(L)'
;MYDQTRAQQPADRPSGRDGRHVSGPEPLLPPGERDEIVRRLGHAVNTFAATPREALEEAESAYDETVDRLVKALAEQRKALRAGWEDQEPETDSTELRLALRQYREITQRLLRT
;
A
#
# COMPACT_ATOMS: atom_id res chain seq x y z
N MET A 1 28.05 -46.83 32.52
CA MET A 1 27.41 -45.49 32.52
C MET A 1 26.61 -45.38 31.22
N TYR A 2 25.40 -44.85 31.30
CA TYR A 2 24.20 -45.10 30.48
C TYR A 2 24.24 -44.87 28.95
N ASP A 3 23.33 -45.61 28.29
CA ASP A 3 22.53 -45.34 27.10
C ASP A 3 22.90 -44.17 26.19
N GLN A 4 23.16 -44.47 24.91
CA GLN A 4 23.00 -43.52 23.81
C GLN A 4 22.29 -44.17 22.62
N THR A 5 21.06 -44.64 22.82
CA THR A 5 20.09 -44.67 21.72
C THR A 5 19.36 -43.33 21.72
N ARG A 6 19.92 -42.33 21.04
CA ARG A 6 19.22 -41.07 20.75
C ARG A 6 19.29 -40.80 19.25
N ALA A 7 18.23 -41.25 18.57
CA ALA A 7 17.66 -40.71 17.35
C ALA A 7 18.67 -40.09 16.35
N GLN A 8 19.03 -40.86 15.32
CA GLN A 8 19.39 -40.26 14.04
C GLN A 8 18.13 -39.59 13.46
N GLN A 9 17.93 -38.32 13.76
CA GLN A 9 17.10 -37.44 12.94
C GLN A 9 18.02 -36.81 11.87
N PRO A 10 17.76 -37.01 10.57
CA PRO A 10 18.42 -36.23 9.55
C PRO A 10 17.86 -34.81 9.60
N ALA A 11 18.50 -33.95 10.38
CA ALA A 11 18.28 -32.51 10.40
C ALA A 11 19.14 -31.88 9.31
N ASP A 12 18.74 -32.04 8.05
CA ASP A 12 19.15 -31.11 6.99
C ASP A 12 18.23 -31.23 5.77
N ARG A 13 16.98 -30.80 5.96
CA ARG A 13 16.28 -30.16 4.86
C ARG A 13 16.47 -28.67 5.06
N PRO A 14 17.18 -27.94 4.18
CA PRO A 14 17.05 -26.50 4.14
C PRO A 14 15.61 -26.23 3.73
N SER A 15 14.77 -26.07 4.76
CA SER A 15 13.40 -25.64 4.64
C SER A 15 13.45 -24.36 3.84
N GLY A 16 12.90 -24.42 2.62
CA GLY A 16 12.66 -23.26 1.79
C GLY A 16 11.98 -22.20 2.64
N ARG A 17 12.79 -21.27 3.14
CA ARG A 17 12.34 -19.91 3.40
C ARG A 17 12.32 -19.25 2.03
N ASP A 18 11.39 -19.74 1.20
CA ASP A 18 10.60 -18.82 0.43
C ASP A 18 10.07 -17.85 1.46
N GLY A 19 10.76 -16.71 1.55
CA GLY A 19 10.18 -15.49 2.04
C GLY A 19 8.95 -15.30 1.19
N ARG A 20 7.85 -15.88 1.66
CA ARG A 20 6.52 -15.35 1.48
C ARG A 20 6.65 -13.96 2.06
N HIS A 21 7.13 -13.03 1.22
CA HIS A 21 6.71 -11.67 1.26
C HIS A 21 5.21 -11.78 1.31
N VAL A 22 4.67 -11.74 2.52
CA VAL A 22 3.38 -11.14 2.76
C VAL A 22 3.64 -9.72 2.29
N SER A 23 3.49 -9.52 0.97
CA SER A 23 3.52 -8.23 0.34
C SER A 23 2.28 -7.58 0.93
N GLY A 24 2.47 -6.97 2.10
CA GLY A 24 1.50 -6.07 2.66
C GLY A 24 1.22 -5.07 1.54
N PRO A 25 -0.06 -4.86 1.18
CA PRO A 25 -0.41 -4.12 -0.02
C PRO A 25 0.29 -2.77 -0.02
N GLU A 26 0.94 -2.45 -1.13
CA GLU A 26 1.75 -1.25 -1.30
C GLU A 26 0.98 0.00 -0.82
N PRO A 27 1.65 0.94 -0.13
CA PRO A 27 1.06 2.22 0.22
C PRO A 27 0.50 2.92 -1.02
N LEU A 28 -0.72 3.48 -0.93
CA LEU A 28 -1.36 4.21 -2.04
C LEU A 28 -0.58 5.46 -2.45
N LEU A 29 0.20 6.02 -1.53
CA LEU A 29 1.13 7.12 -1.78
C LEU A 29 2.56 6.62 -1.58
N PRO A 30 3.51 7.02 -2.44
CA PRO A 30 4.92 6.77 -2.21
C PRO A 30 5.35 7.30 -0.83
N PRO A 31 6.23 6.60 -0.11
CA PRO A 31 6.64 7.00 1.24
C PRO A 31 7.22 8.42 1.31
N GLY A 32 7.97 8.85 0.30
CA GLY A 32 8.54 10.21 0.26
C GLY A 32 7.49 11.32 0.16
N GLU A 33 6.36 11.07 -0.52
CA GLU A 33 5.28 12.05 -0.65
C GLU A 33 4.48 12.16 0.64
N ARG A 34 4.24 11.03 1.31
CA ARG A 34 3.61 11.01 2.63
C ARG A 34 4.42 11.82 3.65
N ASP A 35 5.75 11.66 3.64
CA ASP A 35 6.64 12.36 4.57
C ASP A 35 6.69 13.88 4.32
N GLU A 36 6.51 14.33 3.07
CA GLU A 36 6.38 15.74 2.73
C GLU A 36 5.08 16.35 3.31
N ILE A 37 3.95 15.67 3.12
CA ILE A 37 2.64 16.10 3.63
C ILE A 37 2.66 16.19 5.17
N VAL A 38 3.19 15.16 5.84
CA VAL A 38 3.29 15.14 7.31
C VAL A 38 4.17 16.28 7.82
N ARG A 39 5.27 16.59 7.14
CA ARG A 39 6.15 17.71 7.51
C ARG A 39 5.45 19.06 7.35
N ARG A 40 4.75 19.30 6.24
CA ARG A 40 3.99 20.55 6.02
C ARG A 40 2.91 20.76 7.06
N LEU A 41 2.11 19.72 7.34
CA LEU A 41 1.07 19.81 8.37
C LEU A 41 1.67 20.05 9.76
N GLY A 42 2.78 19.38 10.09
CA GLY A 42 3.52 19.63 11.33
C GLY A 42 4.02 21.07 11.44
N HIS A 43 4.49 21.67 10.34
CA HIS A 43 4.90 23.07 10.32
C HIS A 43 3.73 24.02 10.57
N ALA A 44 2.60 23.81 9.90
CA ALA A 44 1.38 24.62 10.08
C ALA A 44 0.91 24.59 11.55
N VAL A 45 0.86 23.41 12.17
CA VAL A 45 0.46 23.26 13.59
C VAL A 45 1.42 24.00 14.53
N ASN A 46 2.73 23.97 14.25
CA ASN A 46 3.73 24.66 15.07
C ASN A 46 3.65 26.18 14.95
N THR A 47 3.31 26.71 13.77
CA THR A 47 3.25 28.15 13.50
C THR A 47 1.89 28.76 13.89
N PHE A 48 0.86 27.93 14.12
CA PHE A 48 -0.50 28.36 14.46
C PHE A 48 -0.57 29.32 15.65
N ALA A 49 0.23 29.12 16.68
CA ALA A 49 0.24 30.01 17.86
C ALA A 49 0.73 31.43 17.54
N ALA A 50 1.54 31.60 16.49
CA ALA A 50 2.10 32.89 16.07
C ALA A 50 1.25 33.56 14.99
N THR A 51 0.82 32.80 13.97
CA THR A 51 0.04 33.32 12.84
C THR A 51 -1.14 32.39 12.53
N PRO A 52 -2.24 32.46 13.31
CA PRO A 52 -3.34 31.50 13.20
C PRO A 52 -4.00 31.41 11.82
N ARG A 53 -4.14 32.54 11.12
CA ARG A 53 -4.75 32.59 9.78
C ARG A 53 -3.83 31.98 8.72
N GLU A 54 -2.57 32.42 8.68
CA GLU A 54 -1.59 31.90 7.72
C GLU A 54 -1.33 30.41 7.92
N ALA A 55 -1.26 29.96 9.17
CA ALA A 55 -1.13 28.54 9.50
C ALA A 55 -2.32 27.70 9.01
N LEU A 56 -3.54 28.24 9.09
CA LEU A 56 -4.73 27.57 8.58
C LEU A 56 -4.72 27.53 7.04
N GLU A 57 -4.35 28.62 6.38
CA GLU A 57 -4.22 28.68 4.91
C GLU A 57 -3.17 27.67 4.40
N GLU A 58 -2.02 27.56 5.07
CA GLU A 58 -0.99 26.55 4.73
C GLU A 58 -1.51 25.13 4.98
N ALA A 59 -2.27 24.89 6.05
CA ALA A 59 -2.87 23.59 6.32
C ALA A 59 -3.93 23.20 5.27
N GLU A 60 -4.77 24.13 4.85
CA GLU A 60 -5.74 23.93 3.76
C GLU A 60 -5.04 23.65 2.44
N SER A 61 -4.01 24.42 2.09
CA SER A 61 -3.23 24.19 0.87
C SER A 61 -2.54 22.82 0.87
N ALA A 62 -1.96 22.41 2.00
CA ALA A 62 -1.35 21.09 2.15
C ALA A 62 -2.40 19.96 2.06
N TYR A 63 -3.62 20.19 2.56
CA TYR A 63 -4.73 19.26 2.43
C TYR A 63 -5.17 19.09 0.98
N ASP A 64 -5.41 20.19 0.26
CA ASP A 64 -5.82 20.16 -1.15
C ASP A 64 -4.78 19.46 -2.02
N GLU A 65 -3.50 19.75 -1.82
CA GLU A 65 -2.41 19.07 -2.51
C GLU A 65 -2.40 17.56 -2.23
N THR A 66 -2.70 17.16 -1.00
CA THR A 66 -2.81 15.74 -0.61
C THR A 66 -3.95 15.05 -1.35
N VAL A 67 -5.11 15.70 -1.42
CA VAL A 67 -6.28 15.19 -2.15
C VAL A 67 -5.96 15.02 -3.63
N ASP A 68 -5.36 16.03 -4.26
CA ASP A 68 -4.96 15.99 -5.67
C ASP A 68 -3.97 14.86 -5.96
N ARG A 69 -2.96 14.69 -5.10
CA ARG A 69 -1.98 13.61 -5.22
C ARG A 69 -2.64 12.24 -5.05
N LEU A 70 -3.54 12.08 -4.08
CA LEU A 70 -4.28 10.84 -3.88
C LEU A 70 -5.16 10.48 -5.09
N VAL A 71 -5.88 11.45 -5.66
CA VAL A 71 -6.71 11.24 -6.86
C VAL A 71 -5.84 10.81 -8.05
N LYS A 72 -4.68 11.43 -8.25
CA LYS A 72 -3.72 11.05 -9.31
C LYS A 72 -3.19 9.64 -9.10
N ALA A 73 -2.75 9.30 -7.89
CA ALA A 73 -2.25 7.96 -7.57
C ALA A 73 -3.32 6.88 -7.82
N LEU A 74 -4.58 7.12 -7.43
CA LEU A 74 -5.69 6.22 -7.69
C LEU A 74 -6.00 6.08 -9.19
N ALA A 75 -5.89 7.17 -9.96
CA ALA A 75 -6.07 7.13 -11.40
C ALA A 75 -5.00 6.28 -12.09
N GLU A 76 -3.74 6.43 -11.70
CA GLU A 76 -2.63 5.61 -12.22
C GLU A 76 -2.78 4.14 -11.81
N GLN A 77 -3.16 3.86 -10.56
CA GLN A 77 -3.42 2.50 -10.11
C GLN A 77 -4.57 1.85 -10.91
N ARG A 78 -5.67 2.57 -11.15
CA ARG A 78 -6.78 2.10 -11.99
C ARG A 78 -6.32 1.78 -13.42
N LYS A 79 -5.43 2.61 -13.98
CA LYS A 79 -4.88 2.42 -15.32
C LYS A 79 -3.97 1.19 -15.38
N ALA A 80 -3.09 1.00 -14.40
CA ALA A 80 -2.24 -0.19 -14.29
C ALA A 80 -3.06 -1.47 -14.13
N LEU A 81 -4.11 -1.43 -13.31
CA LEU A 81 -5.04 -2.56 -13.18
C LEU A 81 -5.74 -2.86 -14.49
N ARG A 82 -6.28 -1.84 -15.18
CA ARG A 82 -6.95 -2.01 -16.47
C ARG A 82 -6.01 -2.66 -17.49
N ALA A 83 -4.80 -2.14 -17.64
CA ALA A 83 -3.82 -2.70 -18.57
C ALA A 83 -3.50 -4.18 -18.29
N GLY A 84 -3.59 -4.63 -17.02
CA GLY A 84 -3.33 -6.01 -16.64
C GLY A 84 -4.37 -7.03 -17.11
N TRP A 85 -5.59 -6.62 -17.47
CA TRP A 85 -6.65 -7.52 -17.95
C TRP A 85 -7.32 -7.07 -19.25
N GLU A 86 -7.06 -5.87 -19.75
CA GLU A 86 -7.62 -5.35 -21.01
C GLU A 86 -7.09 -6.09 -22.24
N ASP A 87 -5.86 -6.61 -22.18
CA ASP A 87 -5.26 -7.43 -23.25
C ASP A 87 -5.67 -8.92 -23.17
N GLN A 88 -6.50 -9.31 -22.19
CA GLN A 88 -6.91 -10.70 -21.98
C GLN A 88 -8.28 -10.98 -22.61
N GLU A 89 -8.40 -12.12 -23.30
CA GLU A 89 -9.69 -12.49 -23.87
C GLU A 89 -10.70 -12.86 -22.78
N PRO A 90 -11.87 -12.20 -22.73
CA PRO A 90 -12.81 -12.33 -21.62
C PRO A 90 -13.42 -13.73 -21.46
N GLU A 91 -13.46 -14.51 -22.55
CA GLU A 91 -13.95 -15.89 -22.58
C GLU A 91 -12.87 -16.90 -22.15
N THR A 92 -11.59 -16.55 -22.26
CA THR A 92 -10.47 -17.48 -22.09
C THR A 92 -9.91 -17.45 -20.67
N ASP A 93 -9.84 -16.26 -20.04
CA ASP A 93 -9.15 -16.08 -18.76
C ASP A 93 -10.07 -15.64 -17.60
N SER A 94 -11.11 -16.43 -17.36
CA SER A 94 -12.07 -16.22 -16.25
C SER A 94 -11.40 -16.16 -14.86
N THR A 95 -10.20 -16.72 -14.68
CA THR A 95 -9.47 -16.69 -13.41
C THR A 95 -8.82 -15.32 -13.16
N GLU A 96 -8.30 -14.70 -14.22
CA GLU A 96 -7.61 -13.42 -14.17
C GLU A 96 -8.62 -12.28 -14.05
N LEU A 97 -9.77 -12.37 -14.74
CA LEU A 97 -10.91 -11.46 -14.51
C LEU A 97 -11.43 -11.51 -13.06
N ARG A 98 -11.50 -12.70 -12.45
CA ARG A 98 -11.88 -12.85 -11.03
C ARG A 98 -10.85 -12.21 -10.11
N LEU A 99 -9.56 -12.33 -10.43
CA LEU A 99 -8.49 -11.68 -9.69
C LEU A 99 -8.56 -10.15 -9.80
N ALA A 100 -8.75 -9.63 -11.01
CA ALA A 100 -8.93 -8.20 -11.26
C ALA A 100 -10.12 -7.63 -10.48
N LEU A 101 -11.28 -8.30 -10.50
CA LEU A 101 -12.46 -7.89 -9.72
C LEU A 101 -12.18 -7.89 -8.21
N ARG A 102 -11.44 -8.88 -7.71
CA ARG A 102 -11.02 -8.92 -6.30
C ARG A 102 -10.12 -7.73 -5.95
N GLN A 103 -9.18 -7.39 -6.82
CA GLN A 103 -8.30 -6.22 -6.62
C GLN A 103 -9.09 -4.91 -6.60
N TYR A 104 -10.04 -4.72 -7.54
CA TYR A 104 -10.94 -3.56 -7.50
C TYR A 104 -11.72 -3.50 -6.18
N ARG A 105 -12.28 -4.62 -5.71
CA ARG A 105 -13.03 -4.67 -4.46
C ARG A 105 -12.16 -4.30 -3.26
N GLU A 106 -10.95 -4.82 -3.17
CA GLU A 106 -10.02 -4.55 -2.06
C GLU A 106 -9.62 -3.06 -2.01
N ILE A 107 -9.35 -2.44 -3.16
CA ILE A 107 -9.02 -1.01 -3.26
C ILE A 107 -10.21 -0.15 -2.85
N THR A 108 -11.41 -0.43 -3.38
CA THR A 108 -12.63 0.31 -3.00
C THR A 108 -12.94 0.15 -1.52
N GLN A 109 -12.81 -1.05 -0.94
CA GLN A 109 -13.01 -1.28 0.48
C GLN A 109 -12.01 -0.51 1.34
N ARG A 110 -10.76 -0.37 0.90
CA ARG A 110 -9.74 0.43 1.59
C ARG A 110 -10.12 1.91 1.61
N LEU A 111 -10.57 2.45 0.47
CA LEU A 111 -11.01 3.85 0.38
C LEU A 111 -12.19 4.16 1.31
N LEU A 112 -13.13 3.22 1.43
CA LEU A 112 -14.31 3.37 2.29
C LEU A 112 -14.02 3.20 3.79
N ARG A 113 -12.82 2.75 4.19
CA ARG A 113 -12.46 2.50 5.60
C ARG A 113 -11.57 3.60 6.21
N THR A 114 -11.16 4.57 5.40
CA THR A 114 -10.44 5.78 5.83
C THR A 114 -11.40 6.75 6.50
#